data_AF-A0A316D7I0-F1
#
_entry.id   AF-A0A316D7I0-F1
#
_cell.length_a   1.000
_cell.length_b   1.000
_cell.length_c   1.000
_cell.angle_alpha   90.00
_cell.angle_beta   90.00
_cell.angle_gamma   90.00
#
_symmetry.space_group_name_H-M   'P 1'
#
loop_
_entity.id
_entity.type
_entity.pdbx_description
1 polymer ?
#
loop_
_entity_poly.entity_id
_entity_poly.type
_entity_poly.pdbx_seq_one_letter_code
_entity_poly.pdbx_strand_id
1 'polypeptide(L)' 'MRFSRSELIEIITPHVLRTLVRLQASSGNTLSEQDLIDAGLAEEQRRALVQTKRLLETGEMGVYSVNL' A
#
# COMPACT_ATOMS: atom_id res chain seq x y z
N MET A 1 5.82 -14.32 -3.81
CA MET A 1 6.96 -13.71 -4.53
C MET A 1 7.59 -12.66 -3.59
N ARG A 2 8.87 -12.78 -3.24
CA ARG A 2 9.57 -11.78 -2.41
C ARG A 2 10.29 -10.81 -3.35
N PHE A 3 10.07 -9.50 -3.20
CA PHE A 3 10.81 -8.50 -3.98
C PHE A 3 12.23 -8.35 -3.43
N SER A 4 13.21 -8.22 -4.31
CA SER A 4 14.54 -7.77 -3.94
C SER A 4 14.53 -6.29 -3.52
N ARG A 5 15.57 -5.86 -2.79
CA ARG A 5 15.65 -4.47 -2.31
C ARG A 5 15.68 -3.44 -3.46
N SER A 6 16.28 -3.80 -4.59
CA SER A 6 16.33 -2.93 -5.78
C SER A 6 14.96 -2.81 -6.44
N GLU A 7 14.22 -3.91 -6.57
CA GLU A 7 12.86 -3.92 -7.13
C GLU A 7 11.89 -3.11 -6.26
N LEU A 8 12.04 -3.14 -4.94
CA LEU A 8 11.21 -2.32 -4.04
C LEU A 8 11.36 -0.81 -4.28
N ILE A 9 12.55 -0.35 -4.67
CA ILE A 9 12.81 1.08 -4.95
C ILE A 9 12.12 1.50 -6.26
N GLU A 10 12.09 0.60 -7.25
CA GLU A 10 11.43 0.84 -8.53
C GLU A 10 9.89 0.78 -8.41
N ILE A 11 9.39 -0.08 -7.53
CA ILE A 11 7.95 -0.27 -7.31
C ILE A 11 7.38 0.80 -6.37
N ILE A 12 8.02 1.07 -5.23
CA ILE A 12 7.58 2.09 -4.27
C ILE A 12 8.14 3.45 -4.69
N THR A 13 7.54 3.99 -5.75
CA THR A 13 7.87 5.32 -6.22
C THR A 13 7.33 6.40 -5.26
N PRO A 14 7.86 7.64 -5.31
CA PRO A 14 7.30 8.77 -4.55
C PRO A 14 5.81 9.02 -4.83
N HIS A 15 5.32 8.66 -6.02
CA HIS A 15 3.91 8.75 -6.37
C HIS A 15 3.06 7.78 -5.53
N VAL A 16 3.48 6.51 -5.40
CA VAL A 16 2.78 5.48 -4.60
C VAL A 16 2.66 5.92 -3.14
N LEU A 17 3.74 6.43 -2.54
CA LEU A 17 3.72 6.93 -1.17
C LEU A 17 2.78 8.14 -1.02
N ARG A 18 2.78 9.06 -1.99
CA ARG A 18 1.88 10.22 -1.98
C ARG A 18 0.41 9.80 -2.08
N THR A 19 0.11 8.79 -2.90
CA THR A 19 -1.24 8.22 -3.01
C THR A 19 -1.67 7.60 -1.69
N LEU A 20 -0.79 6.84 -1.03
CA LEU A 20 -1.06 6.24 0.28
C LEU A 20 -1.35 7.31 1.36
N VAL A 21 -0.56 8.38 1.41
CA VAL A 21 -0.79 9.52 2.33
C VAL A 21 -2.13 10.20 2.04
N ARG A 22 -2.49 10.38 0.77
CA ARG A 22 -3.78 10.97 0.39
C ARG A 22 -4.96 10.10 0.82
N LEU A 23 -4.87 8.79 0.59
CA LEU A 23 -5.88 7.83 1.02
C LEU A 23 -6.02 7.82 2.55
N GLN A 24 -4.92 7.84 3.28
CA GLN A 24 -4.95 7.91 4.74
C GLN A 24 -5.67 9.19 5.23
N ALA A 25 -5.43 10.32 4.57
CA ALA A 25 -6.08 11.58 4.90
C ALA A 25 -7.57 11.61 4.55
N SER A 26 -8.02 10.88 3.51
CA SER A 26 -9.42 10.86 3.08
C SER A 26 -10.26 9.81 3.81
N SER A 27 -9.73 8.61 3.96
CA SER A 27 -10.48 7.41 4.39
C SER A 27 -10.08 6.96 5.81
N GLY A 28 -9.04 7.58 6.39
CA GLY A 28 -8.54 7.28 7.72
C GLY A 28 -7.43 6.24 7.73
N ASN A 29 -7.15 5.67 8.90
CA ASN A 29 -5.98 4.82 9.10
C ASN A 29 -6.15 3.35 8.64
N THR A 30 -7.33 3.03 8.12
CA THR A 30 -7.71 1.70 7.65
C THR A 30 -8.22 1.85 6.22
N LEU A 31 -7.65 1.08 5.30
CA LEU A 31 -7.98 1.09 3.87
C LEU A 31 -8.36 -0.32 3.44
N SER A 32 -9.41 -0.43 2.64
CA SER A 32 -9.72 -1.68 1.95
C SER A 32 -8.81 -1.87 0.73
N GLU A 33 -8.69 -3.10 0.24
CA GLU A 33 -7.99 -3.39 -1.01
C GLU A 33 -8.63 -2.63 -2.18
N GLN A 34 -9.96 -2.47 -2.16
CA GLN A 34 -10.68 -1.75 -3.19
C GLN A 34 -10.28 -0.26 -3.21
N ASP A 35 -10.11 0.38 -2.05
CA ASP A 35 -9.63 1.78 -1.98
C ASP A 35 -8.25 1.95 -2.64
N LEU A 36 -7.37 0.97 -2.46
CA LEU A 36 -6.04 0.97 -3.07
C LEU A 36 -6.13 0.79 -4.59
N ILE A 37 -7.03 -0.10 -5.07
CA ILE A 37 -7.28 -0.32 -6.49
C ILE A 37 -7.87 0.93 -7.15
N ASP A 38 -8.87 1.54 -6.52
CA ASP A 38 -9.56 2.74 -7.01
C ASP A 38 -8.61 3.94 -7.07
N ALA A 39 -7.62 4.00 -6.18
CA ALA A 39 -6.54 4.98 -6.22
C ALA A 39 -5.47 4.71 -7.29
N GLY A 40 -5.61 3.64 -8.06
CA GLY A 40 -4.72 3.27 -9.15
C GLY A 40 -3.46 2.52 -8.72
N LEU A 41 -3.42 1.95 -7.51
CA LEU A 41 -2.27 1.15 -7.07
C LEU A 41 -2.31 -0.25 -7.70
N ALA A 42 -1.30 -0.57 -8.49
CA ALA A 42 -1.12 -1.88 -9.08
C ALA A 42 -0.88 -2.96 -8.01
N GLU A 43 -1.15 -4.22 -8.33
CA GLU A 43 -1.00 -5.35 -7.39
C GLU A 43 0.43 -5.44 -6.82
N GLU A 44 1.43 -5.24 -7.66
CA GLU A 44 2.84 -5.24 -7.28
C GLU A 44 3.16 -4.14 -6.26
N GLN A 45 2.58 -2.94 -6.46
CA GLN A 45 2.72 -1.82 -5.54
C GLN A 45 2.05 -2.10 -4.20
N ARG A 46 0.83 -2.65 -4.20
CA ARG A 46 0.12 -3.06 -2.97
C ARG A 46 0.93 -4.09 -2.20
N ARG A 47 1.45 -5.11 -2.89
CA ARG A 47 2.32 -6.14 -2.28
C ARG A 47 3.62 -5.57 -1.74
N ALA A 48 4.26 -4.64 -2.46
CA ALA A 48 5.48 -3.98 -2.01
C ALA A 48 5.23 -3.13 -0.75
N LEU A 49 4.08 -2.44 -0.67
CA LEU A 49 3.68 -1.69 0.53
C LEU A 49 3.46 -2.61 1.74
N VAL A 50 2.88 -3.79 1.56
CA VAL A 50 2.75 -4.80 2.62
C VAL A 50 4.12 -5.34 3.04
N GLN A 51 4.98 -5.72 2.08
CA GLN A 51 6.32 -6.23 2.36
C GLN A 51 7.21 -5.21 3.10
N THR A 52 7.06 -3.93 2.78
CA THR A 52 7.78 -2.83 3.44
C THR A 52 7.12 -2.34 4.74
N LYS A 53 6.06 -3.01 5.18
CA LYS A 53 5.30 -2.67 6.40
C LYS A 53 4.70 -1.26 6.40
N ARG A 54 4.43 -0.71 5.22
CA ARG A 54 3.67 0.54 5.02
C ARG A 54 2.16 0.28 5.07
N LEU A 55 1.76 -0.91 4.65
CA LEU A 55 0.45 -1.49 4.88
C LEU A 55 0.60 -2.69 5.81
N LEU A 56 -0.27 -2.80 6.79
CA LEU A 56 -0.35 -3.92 7.72
C LEU A 56 -1.67 -4.64 7.49
N GLU A 57 -1.62 -5.94 7.20
CA GLU A 57 -2.84 -6.76 7.10
C GLU A 57 -3.56 -6.72 8.46
N THR A 58 -4.85 -6.39 8.41
CA THR A 58 -5.72 -6.54 9.57
C THR A 58 -6.26 -7.97 9.60
N GLY A 59 -6.88 -8.39 10.70
CA GLY A 59 -7.51 -9.72 10.79
C GLY A 59 -8.65 -9.94 9.78
N GLU A 60 -9.07 -8.89 9.07
CA GLU A 60 -10.07 -8.95 8.01
C GLU A 60 -9.40 -9.02 6.64
N MET A 61 -9.85 -9.97 5.80
CA MET A 61 -9.33 -10.15 4.45
C MET A 61 -9.54 -8.89 3.61
N GLY A 62 -8.47 -8.42 2.97
CA GLY A 62 -8.53 -7.25 2.09
C GLY A 62 -8.67 -5.93 2.84
N VAL A 63 -8.40 -5.90 4.15
CA VAL A 63 -8.39 -4.66 4.94
C VAL A 63 -6.99 -4.45 5.52
N TYR A 64 -6.43 -3.26 5.30
CA TYR A 64 -5.08 -2.89 5.68
C TYR A 64 -5.07 -1.68 6.58
N SER A 65 -4.21 -1.67 7.60
CA SER A 65 -3.88 -0.48 8.36
C SER A 65 -2.66 0.22 7.77
N VAL A 66 -2.75 1.54 7.63
CA VAL A 66 -1.67 2.37 7.12
C VAL A 66 -0.65 2.67 8.22
N ASN A 67 0.62 2.43 7.92
CA ASN A 67 1.77 2.68 8.80
C ASN A 67 2.80 3.56 8.09
N LEU A 68 2.59 4.88 8.18
CA LEU A 68 3.40 5.91 7.52
C LEU A 68 4.46 6.53 8.44
#